data_AF-A0A2E3Q1H3-F1
#
_entry.id   AF-A0A2E3Q1H3-F1
#
_cell.length_a   1.000
_cell.length_b   1.000
_cell.length_c   1.000
_cell.angle_alpha   90.00
_cell.angle_beta   90.00
_cell.angle_gamma   90.00
#
_symmetry.space_group_name_H-M   'P 1'
#
loop_
_entity.id
_entity.type
_entity.pdbx_description
1 polymer ?
#
loop_
_entity_poly.entity_id
_entity_poly.type
_entity_poly.pdbx_seq_one_letter_code
_entity_poly.pdbx_strand_id
1 'polypeptide(L)'
;MNTATRTGRAAAVILIGILGAFDDRPSDAGEVRQEFLVMQNPEEGSGNGAEPYRFGRSIAFDQGRLLVGDPLGLKENGGSWGRAVLFSSGLDPVILNGEDVGPGDRTSCMSYDSGGACPRFGSAVDLHGLRAAVGEPWREDPGDPGERPDLGRVSIIGLEDTEVIQHVIEPSDRDVSWGFGSTVLLREDVLLVGIAGFQSGIALRGGVEVFDTTNFASLGMLPRARGSGPAGVFGLSMAADAGSERVIVGSVPDPGSGDPGAAHIYAVSTGGKTGPPRLDLLASLFPPAVPGGAFDDFDGFGSAVAIDGIHAAVSAPGRDGDGVVILYREEAPGEWSMIDMIEAPAVEDMSVIEFGDCLDLEEGILFVGAPGTSFNRGWTNTGAVFGIPIDGTEGCTRIYRASEARLERLGSDIEVEDGHLHASATGPSNGGGGRVLSFSVTGADVDGNGTVNVSDLLGVINGWGACSGSCLGDTNCDGRVDVTDLLAVIAEWHGLGPG
;
A
#
# COMPACT_ATOMS: atom_id res chain seq x y z
N MET A 1 -31.42 -38.86 -21.62
CA MET A 1 -31.28 -37.43 -21.96
C MET A 1 -31.25 -36.66 -20.65
N ASN A 2 -30.06 -36.50 -20.08
CA ASN A 2 -29.82 -35.77 -18.83
C ASN A 2 -29.10 -34.48 -19.21
N THR A 3 -29.74 -33.34 -19.01
CA THR A 3 -29.10 -32.02 -18.97
C THR A 3 -28.71 -31.75 -17.52
N ALA A 4 -27.44 -31.96 -17.20
CA ALA A 4 -26.85 -31.53 -15.94
C ALA A 4 -26.49 -30.04 -16.05
N THR A 5 -27.15 -29.21 -15.27
CA THR A 5 -26.73 -27.85 -14.93
C THR A 5 -25.42 -27.93 -14.15
N ARG A 6 -24.32 -27.50 -14.77
CA ARG A 6 -23.02 -27.30 -14.11
C ARG A 6 -23.06 -25.95 -13.38
N THR A 7 -23.52 -25.95 -12.13
CA THR A 7 -23.20 -24.90 -11.17
C THR A 7 -21.84 -25.23 -10.57
N GLY A 8 -20.77 -24.75 -11.21
CA GLY A 8 -19.44 -24.76 -10.61
C GLY A 8 -19.34 -23.58 -9.64
N ARG A 9 -19.67 -23.80 -8.36
CA ARG A 9 -19.23 -22.91 -7.29
C ARG A 9 -17.74 -23.18 -7.07
N ALA A 10 -16.88 -22.26 -7.47
CA ALA A 10 -15.53 -22.20 -6.92
C ALA A 10 -15.68 -21.74 -5.46
N ALA A 11 -15.34 -22.61 -4.51
CA ALA A 11 -15.17 -22.18 -3.13
C ALA A 11 -13.86 -21.40 -3.08
N ALA A 12 -13.91 -20.12 -2.74
CA ALA A 12 -12.72 -19.42 -2.26
C ALA A 12 -12.31 -20.10 -0.97
N VAL A 13 -11.17 -20.79 -0.98
CA VAL A 13 -10.65 -21.39 0.24
C VAL A 13 -9.93 -20.27 0.97
N ILE A 14 -10.54 -19.75 2.04
CA ILE A 14 -9.78 -19.14 3.14
C ILE A 14 -8.97 -20.30 3.72
N LEU A 15 -7.76 -20.49 3.18
CA LEU A 15 -6.80 -21.40 3.78
C LEU A 15 -6.21 -20.62 4.95
N ILE A 16 -6.84 -20.75 6.13
CA ILE A 16 -6.10 -20.66 7.39
C ILE A 16 -5.26 -21.93 7.42
N GLY A 17 -4.19 -21.92 6.64
CA GLY A 17 -3.26 -23.00 6.49
C GLY A 17 -1.93 -22.50 7.00
N ILE A 18 -1.52 -22.98 8.17
CA ILE A 18 -0.11 -23.00 8.57
C ILE A 18 0.61 -23.85 7.51
N LEU A 19 1.11 -23.22 6.46
CA LEU A 19 1.95 -23.89 5.45
C LEU A 19 3.35 -24.03 6.03
N GLY A 20 3.49 -24.97 6.97
CA GLY A 20 4.79 -25.42 7.47
C GLY A 20 5.50 -26.27 6.41
N ALA A 21 6.08 -25.64 5.39
CA ALA A 21 7.11 -26.26 4.56
C ALA A 21 8.48 -25.97 5.19
N PHE A 22 8.89 -26.81 6.15
CA PHE A 22 10.23 -26.79 6.71
C PHE A 22 11.27 -27.20 5.64
N ASP A 23 12.10 -26.25 5.20
CA ASP A 23 13.46 -26.54 4.73
C ASP A 23 14.36 -26.44 5.98
N ASP A 24 14.83 -27.59 6.49
CA ASP A 24 15.64 -27.76 7.73
C ASP A 24 17.06 -27.13 7.66
N ARG A 25 17.24 -26.03 6.92
CA ARG A 25 18.51 -25.31 6.86
C ARG A 25 18.47 -24.08 7.77
N PRO A 26 19.56 -23.79 8.50
CA PRO A 26 19.60 -22.68 9.44
C PRO A 26 19.12 -21.40 8.74
N SER A 27 18.11 -20.76 9.32
CA SER A 27 17.67 -19.43 8.91
C SER A 27 18.84 -18.48 9.10
N ASP A 28 19.20 -17.76 8.05
CA ASP A 28 20.03 -16.58 8.21
C ASP A 28 19.30 -15.63 9.17
N ALA A 29 20.05 -15.04 10.09
CA ALA A 29 19.49 -14.28 11.17
C ALA A 29 18.71 -13.06 10.59
N GLY A 30 17.44 -12.89 10.98
CA GLY A 30 16.57 -11.76 10.56
C GLY A 30 15.44 -12.11 9.58
N GLU A 31 15.32 -13.37 9.15
CA GLU A 31 14.33 -13.78 8.16
C GLU A 31 12.98 -14.23 8.78
N VAL A 32 11.87 -13.62 8.36
CA VAL A 32 10.50 -14.01 8.75
C VAL A 32 9.82 -14.72 7.56
N ARG A 33 9.51 -16.01 7.72
CA ARG A 33 8.87 -16.86 6.68
C ARG A 33 7.38 -17.14 6.93
N GLN A 34 6.74 -16.34 7.76
CA GLN A 34 5.47 -16.68 8.36
C GLN A 34 4.29 -16.10 7.59
N GLU A 35 3.53 -16.96 6.92
CA GLU A 35 2.28 -16.61 6.26
C GLU A 35 1.10 -17.21 7.04
N PHE A 36 0.24 -16.38 7.62
CA PHE A 36 -0.95 -16.89 8.34
C PHE A 36 -2.19 -16.95 7.47
N LEU A 37 -2.28 -16.00 6.54
CA LEU A 37 -3.44 -15.83 5.69
C LEU A 37 -2.97 -15.49 4.29
N VAL A 38 -3.22 -16.44 3.39
CA VAL A 38 -2.99 -16.26 1.96
C VAL A 38 -4.33 -16.00 1.30
N MET A 39 -4.59 -14.74 0.95
CA MET A 39 -5.77 -14.37 0.20
C MET A 39 -5.45 -14.45 -1.29
N GLN A 40 -6.24 -15.26 -2.00
CA GLN A 40 -6.06 -15.53 -3.42
C GLN A 40 -7.24 -15.00 -4.21
N ASN A 41 -6.97 -14.67 -5.47
CA ASN A 41 -8.01 -14.32 -6.42
C ASN A 41 -9.08 -15.44 -6.45
N PRO A 42 -10.36 -15.13 -6.12
CA PRO A 42 -11.42 -16.13 -6.03
C PRO A 42 -11.82 -16.74 -7.40
N GLU A 43 -11.36 -16.16 -8.50
CA GLU A 43 -11.68 -16.56 -9.87
C GLU A 43 -10.46 -17.01 -10.67
N GLU A 44 -9.58 -17.86 -10.10
CA GLU A 44 -8.50 -18.55 -10.84
C GLU A 44 -9.08 -19.48 -11.94
N GLY A 45 -9.57 -18.88 -13.02
CA GLY A 45 -9.97 -19.56 -14.25
C GLY A 45 -8.88 -19.42 -15.30
N SER A 46 -8.57 -20.53 -15.98
CA SER A 46 -7.55 -20.68 -17.04
C SER A 46 -7.79 -19.79 -18.28
N GLY A 47 -7.66 -18.47 -18.10
CA GLY A 47 -7.69 -17.50 -19.17
C GLY A 47 -6.41 -17.60 -19.98
N ASN A 48 -6.45 -18.38 -21.06
CA ASN A 48 -5.36 -18.45 -22.02
C ASN A 48 -5.13 -17.06 -22.66
N GLY A 49 -4.12 -16.33 -22.19
CA GLY A 49 -3.49 -15.25 -22.93
C GLY A 49 -3.79 -13.83 -22.43
N ALA A 50 -2.70 -13.19 -22.01
CA ALA A 50 -2.31 -11.81 -22.34
C ALA A 50 -2.54 -10.65 -21.36
N GLU A 51 -3.26 -10.80 -20.24
CA GLU A 51 -3.31 -9.71 -19.24
C GLU A 51 -3.15 -10.31 -17.83
N PRO A 52 -2.05 -10.04 -17.11
CA PRO A 52 -1.90 -10.50 -15.74
C PRO A 52 -2.95 -9.80 -14.87
N TYR A 53 -3.81 -10.58 -14.22
CA TYR A 53 -4.67 -10.06 -13.16
C TYR A 53 -3.78 -9.40 -12.11
N ARG A 54 -4.02 -8.12 -11.79
CA ARG A 54 -3.27 -7.41 -10.76
C ARG A 54 -4.04 -7.42 -9.46
N PHE A 55 -4.49 -8.59 -9.04
CA PHE A 55 -5.05 -8.76 -7.71
C PHE A 55 -3.96 -8.42 -6.68
N GLY A 56 -4.28 -7.53 -5.74
CA GLY A 56 -3.27 -6.95 -4.83
C GLY A 56 -2.56 -5.74 -5.43
N ARG A 57 -3.15 -5.04 -6.42
CA ARG A 57 -2.57 -3.78 -6.93
C ARG A 57 -2.59 -2.69 -5.86
N SER A 58 -3.65 -2.70 -5.07
CA SER A 58 -3.87 -1.82 -3.92
C SER A 58 -4.53 -2.65 -2.82
N ILE A 59 -4.16 -2.45 -1.57
CA ILE A 59 -4.78 -3.05 -0.41
C ILE A 59 -5.11 -1.99 0.63
N ALA A 60 -6.05 -2.32 1.50
CA ALA A 60 -6.34 -1.54 2.70
C ALA A 60 -6.91 -2.48 3.75
N PHE A 61 -6.57 -2.24 5.01
CA PHE A 61 -7.02 -3.04 6.15
C PHE A 61 -7.62 -2.12 7.20
N ASP A 62 -8.74 -2.53 7.79
CA ASP A 62 -9.38 -1.80 8.90
C ASP A 62 -10.29 -2.74 9.69
N GLN A 63 -10.04 -2.84 10.99
CA GLN A 63 -10.87 -3.62 11.94
C GLN A 63 -11.11 -5.06 11.47
N GLY A 64 -10.04 -5.78 11.08
CA GLY A 64 -10.13 -7.19 10.69
C GLY A 64 -10.73 -7.44 9.31
N ARG A 65 -10.83 -6.42 8.46
CA ARG A 65 -11.30 -6.53 7.07
C ARG A 65 -10.19 -6.09 6.14
N LEU A 66 -9.91 -6.89 5.13
CA LEU A 66 -8.97 -6.55 4.07
C LEU A 66 -9.74 -6.26 2.78
N LEU A 67 -9.52 -5.11 2.17
CA LEU A 67 -9.97 -4.79 0.84
C LEU A 67 -8.81 -4.90 -0.15
N VAL A 68 -9.02 -5.62 -1.25
CA VAL A 68 -7.99 -5.88 -2.26
C VAL A 68 -8.47 -5.42 -3.63
N GLY A 69 -7.75 -4.48 -4.23
CA GLY A 69 -7.96 -4.01 -5.58
C GLY A 69 -7.44 -5.00 -6.64
N ASP A 70 -8.23 -5.19 -7.69
CA ASP A 70 -7.90 -5.95 -8.90
C ASP A 70 -8.38 -5.16 -10.12
N PRO A 71 -7.64 -4.10 -10.53
CA PRO A 71 -8.06 -3.16 -11.56
C PRO A 71 -8.19 -3.75 -12.97
N LEU A 72 -7.67 -4.98 -13.15
CA LEU A 72 -7.83 -5.76 -14.38
C LEU A 72 -8.68 -7.01 -14.17
N GLY A 73 -9.22 -7.18 -12.96
CA GLY A 73 -10.19 -8.20 -12.60
C GLY A 73 -11.53 -7.90 -13.24
N LEU A 74 -12.27 -8.96 -13.57
CA LEU A 74 -13.50 -8.92 -14.38
C LEU A 74 -13.29 -8.58 -15.86
N LYS A 75 -13.38 -9.64 -16.65
CA LYS A 75 -13.45 -9.57 -18.11
C LYS A 75 -14.87 -9.81 -18.56
N GLU A 76 -15.56 -8.73 -18.91
CA GLU A 76 -16.84 -8.80 -19.60
C GLU A 76 -16.70 -8.25 -21.01
N ASN A 77 -17.22 -8.96 -22.00
CA ASN A 77 -17.21 -8.58 -23.41
C ASN A 77 -15.82 -8.23 -23.99
N GLY A 78 -14.74 -8.74 -23.39
CA GLY A 78 -13.36 -8.50 -23.84
C GLY A 78 -12.69 -7.25 -23.26
N GLY A 79 -13.36 -6.54 -22.35
CA GLY A 79 -12.81 -5.40 -21.60
C GLY A 79 -12.49 -5.75 -20.15
N SER A 80 -11.46 -5.11 -19.58
CA SER A 80 -11.05 -5.27 -18.17
C SER A 80 -11.60 -4.10 -17.34
N TRP A 81 -12.67 -4.33 -16.58
CA TRP A 81 -13.38 -3.25 -15.88
C TRP A 81 -12.81 -2.93 -14.50
N GLY A 82 -12.12 -3.91 -13.91
CA GLY A 82 -11.62 -3.85 -12.54
C GLY A 82 -12.68 -4.31 -11.54
N ARG A 83 -12.21 -4.73 -10.35
CA ARG A 83 -13.01 -5.04 -9.17
C ARG A 83 -12.20 -4.76 -7.90
N ALA A 84 -12.86 -4.79 -6.76
CA ALA A 84 -12.21 -4.95 -5.48
C ALA A 84 -12.84 -6.14 -4.74
N VAL A 85 -12.09 -6.78 -3.85
CA VAL A 85 -12.55 -7.96 -3.10
C VAL A 85 -12.36 -7.68 -1.62
N LEU A 86 -13.45 -7.73 -0.86
CA LEU A 86 -13.45 -7.58 0.58
C LEU A 86 -13.36 -8.96 1.24
N PHE A 87 -12.36 -9.14 2.08
CA PHE A 87 -12.18 -10.29 2.95
C PHE A 87 -12.53 -9.88 4.38
N SER A 88 -13.27 -10.74 5.08
CA SER A 88 -13.64 -10.52 6.48
C SER A 88 -13.58 -11.85 7.21
N SER A 89 -13.13 -11.83 8.46
CA SER A 89 -12.97 -13.05 9.26
C SER A 89 -14.28 -13.84 9.35
N GLY A 90 -14.23 -15.12 8.99
CA GLY A 90 -15.37 -16.04 9.07
C GLY A 90 -16.46 -15.85 8.02
N LEU A 91 -16.28 -14.97 7.03
CA LEU A 91 -17.23 -14.72 5.95
C LEU A 91 -16.64 -15.07 4.58
N ASP A 92 -17.52 -15.39 3.63
CA ASP A 92 -17.11 -15.55 2.23
C ASP A 92 -16.64 -14.20 1.66
N PRO A 93 -15.60 -14.15 0.81
CA PRO A 93 -15.16 -12.91 0.19
C PRO A 93 -16.27 -12.24 -0.63
N VAL A 94 -16.42 -10.93 -0.47
CA VAL A 94 -17.41 -10.13 -1.19
C VAL A 94 -16.73 -9.41 -2.34
N ILE A 95 -17.24 -9.62 -3.55
CA ILE A 95 -16.76 -8.89 -4.73
C ILE A 95 -17.49 -7.56 -4.83
N LEU A 96 -16.73 -6.47 -4.78
CA LEU A 96 -17.19 -5.11 -5.00
C LEU A 96 -16.92 -4.72 -6.45
N ASN A 97 -17.95 -4.29 -7.15
CA ASN A 97 -17.87 -3.89 -8.55
C ASN A 97 -18.31 -2.45 -8.69
N GLY A 98 -17.68 -1.71 -9.61
CA GLY A 98 -18.05 -0.33 -9.91
C GLY A 98 -19.42 -0.14 -10.58
N GLU A 99 -20.25 -1.19 -10.70
CA GLU A 99 -21.53 -1.11 -11.40
C GLU A 99 -22.77 -1.50 -10.59
N ASP A 100 -23.55 -0.44 -10.32
CA ASP A 100 -25.01 -0.33 -10.52
C ASP A 100 -25.34 0.50 -11.80
N VAL A 101 -24.41 0.59 -12.77
CA VAL A 101 -24.65 1.33 -14.01
C VAL A 101 -25.46 0.45 -14.96
N GLY A 102 -26.62 0.95 -15.40
CA GLY A 102 -27.58 0.17 -16.17
C GLY A 102 -26.98 -0.51 -17.42
N PRO A 103 -27.66 -1.52 -17.99
CA PRO A 103 -27.16 -2.43 -19.03
C PRO A 103 -26.77 -1.80 -20.39
N GLY A 104 -26.71 -0.47 -20.50
CA GLY A 104 -26.39 0.27 -21.71
C GLY A 104 -24.94 0.78 -21.84
N ASP A 105 -24.13 0.75 -20.77
CA ASP A 105 -22.79 1.39 -20.77
C ASP A 105 -21.61 0.40 -20.94
N ARG A 106 -21.87 -0.92 -20.88
CA ARG A 106 -20.83 -1.98 -20.94
C ARG A 106 -20.23 -2.27 -22.33
N THR A 107 -20.52 -1.46 -23.34
CA THR A 107 -20.18 -1.78 -24.74
C THR A 107 -18.94 -1.08 -25.30
N SER A 108 -18.33 -0.12 -24.58
CA SER A 108 -17.20 0.68 -25.10
C SER A 108 -15.80 0.16 -24.74
N CYS A 109 -15.65 -0.68 -23.71
CA CYS A 109 -14.39 -1.32 -23.35
C CYS A 109 -14.04 -2.47 -24.31
N MET A 110 -13.74 -2.17 -25.58
CA MET A 110 -13.20 -3.14 -26.52
C MET A 110 -11.69 -2.98 -26.62
N SER A 111 -10.97 -4.04 -26.24
CA SER A 111 -9.54 -4.38 -26.43
C SER A 111 -8.51 -3.24 -26.54
N TYR A 112 -7.37 -3.42 -25.86
CA TYR A 112 -6.20 -2.52 -25.91
C TYR A 112 -5.75 -2.14 -27.33
N ASP A 113 -5.96 -3.02 -28.32
CA ASP A 113 -5.64 -2.78 -29.73
C ASP A 113 -6.46 -1.65 -30.40
N SER A 114 -7.57 -1.22 -29.79
CA SER A 114 -8.42 -0.11 -30.27
C SER A 114 -8.30 1.17 -29.45
N GLY A 115 -7.50 1.20 -28.38
CA GLY A 115 -7.22 2.43 -27.61
C GLY A 115 -8.35 2.94 -26.72
N GLY A 116 -9.33 2.11 -26.34
CA GLY A 116 -10.36 2.47 -25.34
C GLY A 116 -9.85 2.31 -23.91
N ALA A 117 -10.01 3.33 -23.07
CA ALA A 117 -9.62 3.29 -21.66
C ALA A 117 -10.73 2.61 -20.84
N CYS A 118 -10.38 1.59 -20.06
CA CYS A 118 -11.32 0.98 -19.12
C CYS A 118 -11.22 1.60 -17.73
N PRO A 119 -12.30 1.68 -16.94
CA PRO A 119 -12.34 2.43 -15.68
C PRO A 119 -11.27 2.03 -14.66
N ARG A 120 -10.89 0.74 -14.67
CA ARG A 120 -9.97 0.08 -13.75
C ARG A 120 -10.36 0.28 -12.28
N PHE A 121 -11.59 -0.10 -11.96
CA PHE A 121 -12.09 -0.12 -10.58
C PHE A 121 -11.18 -0.94 -9.67
N GLY A 122 -10.81 -0.40 -8.52
CA GLY A 122 -9.85 -1.04 -7.62
C GLY A 122 -8.40 -0.71 -7.96
N SER A 123 -8.15 0.38 -8.68
CA SER A 123 -6.77 0.88 -8.89
C SER A 123 -6.15 1.46 -7.63
N ALA A 124 -6.99 2.01 -6.76
CA ALA A 124 -6.68 2.44 -5.41
C ALA A 124 -7.88 2.06 -4.52
N VAL A 125 -7.61 1.63 -3.30
CA VAL A 125 -8.63 1.27 -2.31
C VAL A 125 -8.21 1.84 -0.96
N ASP A 126 -9.19 2.20 -0.13
CA ASP A 126 -8.96 2.50 1.28
C ASP A 126 -10.19 2.13 2.12
N LEU A 127 -9.99 1.84 3.41
CA LEU A 127 -10.99 1.43 4.38
C LEU A 127 -10.96 2.32 5.62
N HIS A 128 -12.15 2.71 6.10
CA HIS A 128 -12.26 3.31 7.42
C HIS A 128 -13.66 3.10 8.01
N GLY A 129 -13.72 2.47 9.17
CA GLY A 129 -14.96 2.03 9.78
C GLY A 129 -15.80 1.21 8.80
N LEU A 130 -17.07 1.53 8.66
CA LEU A 130 -18.00 0.76 7.81
C LEU A 130 -18.02 1.22 6.35
N ARG A 131 -16.95 1.86 5.87
CA ARG A 131 -16.88 2.43 4.52
C ARG A 131 -15.62 2.00 3.79
N ALA A 132 -15.76 1.83 2.49
CA ALA A 132 -14.66 1.64 1.55
C ALA A 132 -14.67 2.76 0.50
N ALA A 133 -13.49 3.27 0.17
CA ALA A 133 -13.28 4.12 -1.00
C ALA A 133 -12.57 3.31 -2.08
N VAL A 134 -13.06 3.38 -3.33
CA VAL A 134 -12.47 2.65 -4.45
C VAL A 134 -12.32 3.55 -5.68
N GLY A 135 -11.09 3.66 -6.17
CA GLY A 135 -10.72 4.51 -7.31
C GLY A 135 -10.90 3.84 -8.68
N GLU A 136 -11.30 4.65 -9.66
CA GLU A 136 -11.50 4.34 -11.08
C GLU A 136 -10.89 5.45 -11.96
N PRO A 137 -9.55 5.58 -11.99
CA PRO A 137 -8.90 6.74 -12.59
C PRO A 137 -9.06 6.86 -14.10
N TRP A 138 -9.40 5.77 -14.80
CA TRP A 138 -9.55 5.76 -16.26
C TRP A 138 -11.01 5.71 -16.69
N ARG A 139 -11.91 6.25 -15.86
CA ARG A 139 -13.33 6.34 -16.20
C ARG A 139 -13.58 7.51 -17.15
N GLU A 140 -14.09 7.16 -18.32
CA GLU A 140 -14.54 8.06 -19.37
C GLU A 140 -15.78 8.90 -18.98
N ASP A 141 -15.86 10.16 -19.42
CA ASP A 141 -17.03 11.03 -19.18
C ASP A 141 -18.25 10.61 -20.03
N PRO A 142 -19.37 10.16 -19.42
CA PRO A 142 -20.58 9.83 -20.17
C PRO A 142 -21.21 11.03 -20.91
N GLY A 143 -20.90 12.27 -20.50
CA GLY A 143 -21.45 13.50 -21.07
C GLY A 143 -20.95 13.88 -22.46
N ASP A 144 -19.76 13.42 -22.86
CA ASP A 144 -19.19 13.72 -24.19
C ASP A 144 -18.44 12.50 -24.78
N PRO A 145 -19.11 11.62 -25.53
CA PRO A 145 -18.50 10.48 -26.21
C PRO A 145 -17.43 10.79 -27.26
N GLY A 146 -17.23 12.06 -27.63
CA GLY A 146 -16.44 12.46 -28.80
C GLY A 146 -15.06 13.05 -28.49
N GLU A 147 -14.83 13.53 -27.26
CA GLU A 147 -13.62 14.29 -26.90
C GLU A 147 -12.89 13.80 -25.63
N ARG A 148 -13.23 12.61 -25.11
CA ARG A 148 -13.04 12.18 -23.71
C ARG A 148 -11.63 12.32 -23.12
N PRO A 149 -11.41 13.26 -22.19
CA PRO A 149 -10.44 13.09 -21.12
C PRO A 149 -10.90 12.02 -20.12
N ASP A 150 -9.99 11.14 -19.70
CA ASP A 150 -10.22 10.15 -18.64
C ASP A 150 -10.38 10.87 -17.28
N LEU A 151 -11.57 11.41 -16.99
CA LEU A 151 -11.80 12.24 -15.79
C LEU A 151 -11.49 11.47 -14.50
N GLY A 152 -11.86 10.20 -14.47
CA GLY A 152 -11.74 9.35 -13.30
C GLY A 152 -12.88 9.53 -12.30
N ARG A 153 -12.95 8.62 -11.31
CA ARG A 153 -14.02 8.53 -10.31
C ARG A 153 -13.54 7.88 -9.03
N VAL A 154 -14.22 8.15 -7.91
CA VAL A 154 -14.17 7.33 -6.69
C VAL A 154 -15.58 6.86 -6.32
N SER A 155 -15.70 5.59 -5.93
CA SER A 155 -16.94 4.98 -5.44
C SER A 155 -16.85 4.77 -3.92
N ILE A 156 -17.90 5.12 -3.16
CA ILE A 156 -17.95 4.89 -1.70
C ILE A 156 -18.98 3.83 -1.36
N ILE A 157 -18.51 2.75 -0.75
CA ILE A 157 -19.29 1.53 -0.51
C ILE A 157 -19.50 1.36 0.99
N GLY A 158 -20.74 1.07 1.39
CA GLY A 158 -21.09 0.71 2.76
C GLY A 158 -20.89 -0.76 3.01
N LEU A 159 -20.26 -1.10 4.13
CA LEU A 159 -19.87 -2.47 4.42
C LEU A 159 -20.89 -3.25 5.26
N GLU A 160 -21.87 -2.59 5.89
CA GLU A 160 -22.92 -3.28 6.67
C GLU A 160 -23.84 -4.13 5.78
N ASP A 161 -24.32 -3.54 4.69
CA ASP A 161 -25.22 -4.20 3.75
C ASP A 161 -24.54 -4.52 2.41
N THR A 162 -23.24 -4.20 2.27
CA THR A 162 -22.48 -4.24 1.01
C THR A 162 -23.12 -3.43 -0.13
N GLU A 163 -24.04 -2.53 0.23
CA GLU A 163 -24.69 -1.60 -0.68
C GLU A 163 -23.85 -0.33 -0.84
N VAL A 164 -23.95 0.26 -2.03
CA VAL A 164 -23.20 1.48 -2.35
C VAL A 164 -23.88 2.68 -1.66
N ILE A 165 -23.21 3.27 -0.66
CA ILE A 165 -23.76 4.41 0.11
C ILE A 165 -23.77 5.69 -0.73
N GLN A 166 -22.75 5.88 -1.56
CA GLN A 166 -22.66 6.99 -2.50
C GLN A 166 -22.07 6.46 -3.79
N HIS A 167 -22.91 6.42 -4.83
CA HIS A 167 -22.55 5.72 -6.07
C HIS A 167 -21.28 6.24 -6.72
N VAL A 168 -20.98 7.54 -6.59
CA VAL A 168 -19.96 8.19 -7.39
C VAL A 168 -19.56 9.53 -6.76
N ILE A 169 -18.25 9.79 -6.64
CA ILE A 169 -17.63 11.10 -6.47
C ILE A 169 -16.83 11.38 -7.74
N GLU A 170 -17.02 12.57 -8.30
CA GLU A 170 -16.36 13.06 -9.51
C GLU A 170 -15.53 14.30 -9.18
N PRO A 171 -14.49 14.61 -9.97
CA PRO A 171 -13.70 15.83 -9.80
C PRO A 171 -14.58 17.06 -9.92
N SER A 172 -14.35 18.06 -9.06
CA SER A 172 -15.09 19.33 -9.13
C SER A 172 -14.78 20.15 -10.40
N ASP A 173 -13.56 20.04 -10.92
CA ASP A 173 -13.12 20.66 -12.16
C ASP A 173 -12.94 19.62 -13.26
N ARG A 174 -13.93 19.52 -14.14
CA ARG A 174 -13.98 18.53 -15.23
C ARG A 174 -13.15 18.94 -16.47
N ASP A 175 -12.67 20.18 -16.55
CA ASP A 175 -11.96 20.66 -17.74
C ASP A 175 -10.46 20.31 -17.74
N VAL A 176 -9.92 19.88 -16.60
CA VAL A 176 -8.47 19.72 -16.38
C VAL A 176 -8.06 18.44 -15.65
N SER A 177 -9.01 17.65 -15.14
CA SER A 177 -8.75 16.49 -14.28
C SER A 177 -8.68 15.19 -15.08
N TRP A 178 -7.52 14.52 -15.07
CA TRP A 178 -7.36 13.18 -15.64
C TRP A 178 -6.85 12.24 -14.54
N GLY A 179 -7.38 11.03 -14.42
CA GLY A 179 -6.90 10.11 -13.39
C GLY A 179 -7.35 10.46 -11.96
N PHE A 180 -8.49 11.12 -11.78
CA PHE A 180 -9.12 11.29 -10.46
C PHE A 180 -9.45 9.92 -9.84
N GLY A 181 -9.06 9.69 -8.59
CA GLY A 181 -9.17 8.37 -7.95
C GLY A 181 -7.97 7.47 -8.24
N SER A 182 -6.84 8.03 -8.65
CA SER A 182 -5.57 7.30 -8.83
C SER A 182 -4.93 6.90 -7.50
N THR A 183 -5.21 7.66 -6.45
CA THR A 183 -4.96 7.37 -5.05
C THR A 183 -6.16 7.82 -4.24
N VAL A 184 -6.45 7.13 -3.14
CA VAL A 184 -7.52 7.49 -2.21
C VAL A 184 -7.00 7.35 -0.80
N LEU A 185 -7.42 8.25 0.09
CA LEU A 185 -7.18 8.15 1.52
C LEU A 185 -8.45 8.56 2.27
N LEU A 186 -9.00 7.67 3.07
CA LEU A 186 -10.28 7.77 3.75
C LEU A 186 -10.04 7.79 5.26
N ARG A 187 -10.50 8.86 5.91
CA ARG A 187 -10.56 8.96 7.37
C ARG A 187 -12.01 9.15 7.83
N GLU A 188 -12.21 9.27 9.14
CA GLU A 188 -13.53 9.49 9.72
C GLU A 188 -14.22 10.72 9.12
N ASP A 189 -13.50 11.83 8.96
CA ASP A 189 -14.04 13.15 8.61
C ASP A 189 -13.80 13.58 7.16
N VAL A 190 -12.73 13.09 6.53
CA VAL A 190 -12.34 13.49 5.17
C VAL A 190 -11.99 12.31 4.27
N LEU A 191 -12.24 12.49 2.98
CA LEU A 191 -11.72 11.67 1.90
C LEU A 191 -10.79 12.54 1.06
N LEU A 192 -9.56 12.09 0.86
CA LEU A 192 -8.60 12.69 -0.06
C LEU A 192 -8.54 11.85 -1.32
N VAL A 193 -8.57 12.51 -2.48
CA VAL A 193 -8.55 11.86 -3.79
C VAL A 193 -7.44 12.44 -4.65
N GLY A 194 -6.50 11.60 -5.05
CA GLY A 194 -5.43 11.97 -5.96
C GLY A 194 -5.88 12.01 -7.42
N ILE A 195 -5.28 12.93 -8.16
CA ILE A 195 -5.48 13.17 -9.59
C ILE A 195 -4.12 13.02 -10.27
N ALA A 196 -3.87 11.92 -10.98
CA ALA A 196 -2.53 11.65 -11.51
C ALA A 196 -2.17 12.53 -12.72
N GLY A 197 -3.15 12.86 -13.57
CA GLY A 197 -2.98 13.67 -14.78
C GLY A 197 -3.68 15.00 -14.65
N PHE A 198 -3.00 16.09 -15.02
CA PHE A 198 -3.63 17.40 -15.13
C PHE A 198 -3.30 17.95 -16.51
N GLN A 199 -4.33 18.27 -17.29
CA GLN A 199 -4.14 18.83 -18.62
C GLN A 199 -4.50 20.31 -18.59
N SER A 200 -3.49 21.17 -18.54
CA SER A 200 -3.63 22.58 -18.86
C SER A 200 -2.28 23.13 -19.33
N GLY A 201 -2.28 24.16 -20.17
CA GLY A 201 -1.07 24.85 -20.67
C GLY A 201 -0.22 25.55 -19.59
N ILE A 202 -0.44 25.21 -18.32
CA ILE A 202 0.41 25.46 -17.16
C ILE A 202 0.95 24.09 -16.72
N ALA A 203 2.27 23.94 -16.69
CA ALA A 203 3.00 22.67 -16.56
C ALA A 203 2.66 21.76 -15.36
N LEU A 204 1.70 22.12 -14.52
CA LEU A 204 1.35 21.41 -13.29
C LEU A 204 0.66 20.09 -13.62
N ARG A 205 1.28 18.95 -13.31
CA ARG A 205 0.64 17.62 -13.25
C ARG A 205 0.20 17.31 -11.83
N GLY A 206 -0.75 16.41 -11.60
CA GLY A 206 -1.11 16.01 -10.24
C GLY A 206 -2.20 16.87 -9.56
N GLY A 207 -2.76 16.39 -8.45
CA GLY A 207 -3.73 17.11 -7.62
C GLY A 207 -4.22 16.26 -6.47
N VAL A 208 -4.63 16.88 -5.36
CA VAL A 208 -5.38 16.19 -4.31
C VAL A 208 -6.60 17.03 -3.97
N GLU A 209 -7.78 16.46 -4.21
CA GLU A 209 -9.05 17.06 -3.83
C GLU A 209 -9.53 16.43 -2.52
N VAL A 210 -10.07 17.26 -1.63
CA VAL A 210 -10.54 16.83 -0.31
C VAL A 210 -12.07 16.95 -0.25
N PHE A 211 -12.72 15.92 0.28
CA PHE A 211 -14.16 15.83 0.43
C PHE A 211 -14.54 15.55 1.89
N ASP A 212 -15.68 16.08 2.34
CA ASP A 212 -16.28 15.75 3.64
C ASP A 212 -16.95 14.38 3.58
N THR A 213 -16.66 13.46 4.49
CA THR A 213 -17.22 12.09 4.46
C THR A 213 -18.67 11.98 4.93
N THR A 214 -19.25 13.06 5.45
CA THR A 214 -20.66 13.11 5.89
C THR A 214 -21.59 13.29 4.69
N ASN A 215 -21.17 14.11 3.71
CA ASN A 215 -22.00 14.52 2.59
C ASN A 215 -21.29 14.47 1.22
N PHE A 216 -20.01 14.11 1.20
CA PHE A 216 -19.15 14.05 0.02
C PHE A 216 -19.09 15.36 -0.78
N ALA A 217 -19.31 16.49 -0.12
CA ALA A 217 -19.06 17.80 -0.71
C ALA A 217 -17.56 18.08 -0.76
N SER A 218 -17.09 18.57 -1.91
CA SER A 218 -15.71 19.04 -2.06
C SER A 218 -15.45 20.19 -1.09
N LEU A 219 -14.39 20.04 -0.29
CA LEU A 219 -13.81 21.06 0.59
C LEU A 219 -12.76 21.90 -0.15
N GLY A 220 -12.27 21.40 -1.29
CA GLY A 220 -11.31 22.08 -2.16
C GLY A 220 -10.05 21.27 -2.42
N MET A 221 -9.16 21.85 -3.22
CA MET A 221 -7.85 21.29 -3.56
C MET A 221 -6.81 21.61 -2.49
N LEU A 222 -5.93 20.66 -2.17
CA LEU A 222 -4.77 20.95 -1.34
C LEU A 222 -3.85 21.97 -2.04
N PRO A 223 -3.38 23.00 -1.31
CA PRO A 223 -2.51 24.00 -1.89
C PRO A 223 -1.12 23.41 -2.18
N ARG A 224 -0.57 23.67 -3.36
CA ARG A 224 0.83 23.32 -3.64
C ARG A 224 1.78 24.25 -2.90
N ALA A 225 2.92 23.71 -2.47
CA ALA A 225 3.98 24.52 -1.88
C ALA A 225 4.49 25.58 -2.87
N ARG A 226 4.80 26.78 -2.38
CA ARG A 226 5.42 27.80 -3.24
C ARG A 226 6.85 27.37 -3.59
N GLY A 227 7.14 27.21 -4.87
CA GLY A 227 8.47 26.84 -5.34
C GLY A 227 8.71 25.33 -5.45
N SER A 228 7.72 24.48 -5.17
CA SER A 228 7.71 23.13 -5.76
C SER A 228 7.65 23.34 -7.27
N GLY A 229 8.66 22.86 -8.00
CA GLY A 229 8.76 23.05 -9.44
C GLY A 229 7.43 22.75 -10.15
N PRO A 230 7.11 23.47 -11.23
CA PRO A 230 5.77 23.46 -11.81
C PRO A 230 5.42 22.16 -12.55
N ALA A 231 6.13 21.04 -12.41
CA ALA A 231 6.04 19.93 -13.35
C ALA A 231 6.26 18.57 -12.67
N GLY A 232 5.38 18.14 -11.77
CA GLY A 232 5.48 16.81 -11.15
C GLY A 232 4.11 16.28 -10.71
N VAL A 233 3.96 14.97 -10.59
CA VAL A 233 2.72 14.28 -10.18
C VAL A 233 2.53 14.42 -8.66
N PHE A 234 1.94 15.54 -8.25
CA PHE A 234 1.47 15.76 -6.88
C PHE A 234 0.26 14.87 -6.57
N GLY A 235 0.24 14.21 -5.41
CA GLY A 235 -0.84 13.28 -5.04
C GLY A 235 -0.63 11.85 -5.53
N LEU A 236 0.58 11.51 -6.00
CA LEU A 236 0.93 10.15 -6.42
C LEU A 236 0.92 9.15 -5.25
N SER A 237 1.23 9.62 -4.04
CA SER A 237 1.20 8.86 -2.80
C SER A 237 0.69 9.73 -1.67
N MET A 238 -0.03 9.12 -0.74
CA MET A 238 -0.60 9.79 0.43
C MET A 238 -0.55 8.83 1.62
N ALA A 239 -0.33 9.37 2.82
CA ALA A 239 -0.48 8.64 4.08
C ALA A 239 -1.03 9.59 5.16
N ALA A 240 -1.67 9.03 6.18
CA ALA A 240 -2.27 9.79 7.27
C ALA A 240 -1.62 9.40 8.60
N ASP A 241 -1.41 10.40 9.45
CA ASP A 241 -0.94 10.19 10.82
C ASP A 241 -2.14 9.86 11.70
N ALA A 242 -2.20 8.61 12.16
CA ALA A 242 -3.33 8.05 12.88
C ALA A 242 -3.72 8.91 14.10
N GLY A 243 -5.02 9.19 14.24
CA GLY A 243 -5.54 10.01 15.34
C GLY A 243 -5.20 11.50 15.27
N SER A 244 -4.64 11.99 14.16
CA SER A 244 -4.34 13.42 13.95
C SER A 244 -5.03 14.01 12.71
N GLU A 245 -4.96 15.34 12.55
CA GLU A 245 -5.38 16.02 11.31
C GLU A 245 -4.32 15.92 10.20
N ARG A 246 -3.15 15.33 10.44
CA ARG A 246 -2.02 15.39 9.52
C ARG A 246 -2.11 14.33 8.43
N VAL A 247 -1.75 14.76 7.22
CA VAL A 247 -1.54 13.88 6.06
C VAL A 247 -0.24 14.29 5.38
N ILE A 248 0.47 13.32 4.83
CA ILE A 248 1.64 13.54 3.97
C ILE A 248 1.26 13.18 2.53
N VAL A 249 1.73 13.99 1.59
CA VAL A 249 1.45 13.83 0.15
C VAL A 249 2.75 13.89 -0.63
N GLY A 250 3.02 12.85 -1.41
CA GLY A 250 4.18 12.76 -2.30
C GLY A 250 3.99 13.53 -3.61
N SER A 251 5.10 14.00 -4.17
CA SER A 251 5.18 14.70 -5.44
C SER A 251 6.42 14.28 -6.21
N VAL A 252 6.25 13.39 -7.17
CA VAL A 252 7.33 12.94 -8.07
C VAL A 252 7.50 13.95 -9.21
N PRO A 253 8.73 14.31 -9.60
CA PRO A 253 8.99 15.27 -10.66
C PRO A 253 8.71 14.70 -12.07
N ASP A 254 8.51 15.57 -13.06
CA ASP A 254 8.43 15.18 -14.46
C ASP A 254 9.83 14.77 -14.95
N PRO A 255 9.95 13.70 -15.76
CA PRO A 255 11.21 13.34 -16.40
C PRO A 255 11.76 14.46 -17.28
N GLY A 256 13.04 14.78 -17.11
CA GLY A 256 13.75 15.89 -17.75
C GLY A 256 13.63 17.25 -17.04
N SER A 257 12.94 17.34 -15.89
CA SER A 257 12.84 18.58 -15.11
C SER A 257 14.12 18.91 -14.35
N GLY A 258 14.90 17.90 -13.95
CA GLY A 258 16.02 18.03 -13.02
C GLY A 258 15.61 18.38 -11.58
N ASP A 259 14.31 18.42 -11.28
CA ASP A 259 13.82 18.54 -9.91
C ASP A 259 13.84 17.15 -9.27
N PRO A 260 14.26 16.99 -8.00
CA PRO A 260 14.35 15.66 -7.39
C PRO A 260 13.01 15.09 -6.92
N GLY A 261 11.99 15.95 -6.76
CA GLY A 261 10.72 15.63 -6.11
C GLY A 261 10.60 16.18 -4.70
N ALA A 262 9.44 15.96 -4.06
CA ALA A 262 9.16 16.41 -2.70
C ALA A 262 8.07 15.58 -2.01
N ALA A 263 7.93 15.74 -0.70
CA ALA A 263 6.72 15.38 0.04
C ALA A 263 6.23 16.58 0.87
N HIS A 264 4.91 16.67 1.09
CA HIS A 264 4.28 17.82 1.72
C HIS A 264 3.35 17.37 2.83
N ILE A 265 3.48 17.96 4.01
CA ILE A 265 2.64 17.63 5.18
C ILE A 265 1.58 18.72 5.34
N TYR A 266 0.32 18.29 5.44
CA TYR A 266 -0.83 19.16 5.58
C TYR A 266 -1.58 18.88 6.88
N ALA A 267 -2.23 19.90 7.43
CA ALA A 267 -3.35 19.71 8.34
C ALA A 267 -4.65 19.76 7.55
N VAL A 268 -5.39 18.65 7.59
CA VAL A 268 -6.64 18.46 6.86
C VAL A 268 -7.76 18.14 7.85
N SER A 269 -8.83 18.93 7.84
CA SER A 269 -10.06 18.59 8.56
C SER A 269 -11.28 19.31 8.00
N THR A 270 -12.46 18.81 8.32
CA THR A 270 -13.74 19.45 7.95
C THR A 270 -13.99 20.78 8.69
N GLY A 271 -13.22 21.09 9.75
CA GLY A 271 -13.50 22.21 10.65
C GLY A 271 -14.70 21.95 11.60
N GLY A 272 -15.31 20.76 11.51
CA GLY A 272 -16.50 20.39 12.28
C GLY A 272 -17.73 21.27 11.99
N LYS A 273 -18.71 21.27 12.91
CA LYS A 273 -20.00 21.96 12.71
C LYS A 273 -19.91 23.49 12.64
N THR A 274 -18.81 24.09 13.09
CA THR A 274 -18.73 25.55 13.34
C THR A 274 -17.48 26.21 12.77
N GLY A 275 -16.47 25.46 12.33
CA GLY A 275 -15.26 25.98 11.73
C GLY A 275 -15.26 25.81 10.20
N PRO A 276 -14.50 26.63 9.46
CA PRO A 276 -14.23 26.35 8.06
C PRO A 276 -13.34 25.09 7.93
N PRO A 277 -13.39 24.38 6.79
CA PRO A 277 -12.44 23.31 6.51
C PRO A 277 -11.02 23.85 6.54
N ARG A 278 -10.11 23.01 7.02
CA ARG A 278 -8.68 23.32 7.15
C ARG A 278 -7.93 22.49 6.13
N LEU A 279 -7.13 23.16 5.29
CA LEU A 279 -6.31 22.56 4.22
C LEU A 279 -4.93 23.22 4.21
N ASP A 280 -4.29 23.26 5.38
CA ASP A 280 -3.09 24.07 5.62
C ASP A 280 -1.83 23.27 5.30
N LEU A 281 -0.95 23.80 4.46
CA LEU A 281 0.41 23.27 4.30
C LEU A 281 1.22 23.57 5.57
N LEU A 282 1.68 22.53 6.27
CA LEU A 282 2.49 22.62 7.48
C LEU A 282 3.99 22.61 7.17
N ALA A 283 4.43 21.67 6.32
CA ALA A 283 5.84 21.48 6.01
C ALA A 283 6.05 20.91 4.60
N SER A 284 7.27 21.04 4.07
CA SER A 284 7.70 20.40 2.82
C SER A 284 9.05 19.74 3.05
N LEU A 285 9.12 18.45 2.72
CA LEU A 285 10.28 17.59 2.85
C LEU A 285 10.96 17.48 1.48
N PHE A 286 12.27 17.67 1.46
CA PHE A 286 13.11 17.59 0.27
C PHE A 286 14.29 16.67 0.53
N PRO A 287 14.80 15.96 -0.49
CA PRO A 287 15.93 15.07 -0.28
C PRO A 287 17.17 15.89 0.10
N PRO A 288 18.03 15.37 0.99
CA PRO A 288 19.23 16.07 1.43
C PRO A 288 20.27 16.11 0.31
N ALA A 289 21.18 17.07 0.39
CA ALA A 289 22.37 17.05 -0.44
C ALA A 289 23.32 15.95 0.03
N VAL A 290 23.61 14.97 -0.81
CA VAL A 290 24.46 13.82 -0.46
C VAL A 290 25.79 13.77 -1.23
N PRO A 291 26.86 13.22 -0.62
CA PRO A 291 28.07 12.85 -1.34
C PRO A 291 27.76 11.68 -2.29
N GLY A 292 27.90 11.87 -3.60
CA GLY A 292 27.61 10.84 -4.61
C GLY A 292 26.86 11.38 -5.84
N GLY A 293 26.16 12.50 -5.66
CA GLY A 293 25.38 13.17 -6.70
C GLY A 293 24.22 13.91 -6.05
N ALA A 294 23.74 14.98 -6.67
CA ALA A 294 22.46 15.53 -6.28
C ALA A 294 21.36 14.54 -6.68
N PHE A 295 20.29 14.47 -5.90
CA PHE A 295 19.09 13.78 -6.35
C PHE A 295 18.60 14.42 -7.64
N ASP A 296 18.16 13.60 -8.58
CA ASP A 296 17.58 14.04 -9.84
C ASP A 296 16.16 13.48 -10.05
N ASP A 297 15.59 13.84 -11.18
CA ASP A 297 14.22 13.53 -11.55
C ASP A 297 13.97 12.05 -11.84
N PHE A 298 15.03 11.23 -12.02
CA PHE A 298 14.91 9.79 -12.19
C PHE A 298 14.96 9.02 -10.86
N ASP A 299 15.42 9.64 -9.78
CA ASP A 299 15.43 9.01 -8.45
C ASP A 299 14.01 8.83 -7.89
N GLY A 300 13.09 9.72 -8.29
CA GLY A 300 11.67 9.62 -7.95
C GLY A 300 11.36 9.90 -6.48
N PHE A 301 12.02 10.90 -5.86
CA PHE A 301 11.73 11.25 -4.47
C PHE A 301 10.27 11.68 -4.30
N GLY A 302 9.57 11.10 -3.32
CA GLY A 302 8.13 11.28 -3.13
C GLY A 302 7.27 10.22 -3.82
N SER A 303 7.87 9.12 -4.30
CA SER A 303 7.11 8.01 -4.91
C SER A 303 6.19 7.32 -3.90
N ALA A 304 6.69 7.04 -2.70
CA ALA A 304 5.90 6.59 -1.56
C ALA A 304 6.21 7.43 -0.31
N VAL A 305 5.24 7.55 0.57
CA VAL A 305 5.31 8.35 1.80
C VAL A 305 4.64 7.60 2.95
N ALA A 306 5.15 7.77 4.17
CA ALA A 306 4.51 7.28 5.40
C ALA A 306 4.72 8.30 6.53
N ILE A 307 3.82 8.37 7.50
CA ILE A 307 3.89 9.30 8.63
C ILE A 307 3.23 8.69 9.87
N ASP A 308 3.91 8.76 11.01
CA ASP A 308 3.40 8.33 12.31
C ASP A 308 3.98 9.24 13.39
N GLY A 309 3.11 10.02 14.04
CA GLY A 309 3.49 10.95 15.08
C GLY A 309 4.59 11.92 14.62
N ILE A 310 5.76 11.84 15.24
CA ILE A 310 6.87 12.76 14.95
C ILE A 310 7.79 12.27 13.83
N HIS A 311 7.50 11.12 13.20
CA HIS A 311 8.33 10.53 12.16
C HIS A 311 7.60 10.53 10.81
N ALA A 312 8.38 10.73 9.74
CA ALA A 312 7.90 10.62 8.37
C ALA A 312 8.97 9.99 7.49
N ALA A 313 8.56 9.16 6.54
CA ALA A 313 9.44 8.52 5.58
C ALA A 313 9.03 8.88 4.15
N VAL A 314 10.02 9.08 3.29
CA VAL A 314 9.81 9.42 1.87
C VAL A 314 10.79 8.62 1.01
N SER A 315 10.29 7.87 0.03
CA SER A 315 11.13 7.03 -0.82
C SER A 315 11.60 7.73 -2.10
N ALA A 316 12.74 7.25 -2.61
CA ALA A 316 13.27 7.51 -3.94
C ALA A 316 13.73 6.17 -4.55
N PRO A 317 12.80 5.35 -5.07
CA PRO A 317 13.08 3.98 -5.48
C PRO A 317 13.99 3.86 -6.72
N GLY A 318 14.17 4.94 -7.49
CA GLY A 318 15.09 4.96 -8.64
C GLY A 318 16.55 5.23 -8.28
N ARG A 319 16.81 5.66 -7.04
CA ARG A 319 18.15 6.09 -6.59
C ARG A 319 19.13 4.93 -6.58
N ASP A 320 20.27 5.11 -7.27
CA ASP A 320 21.39 4.15 -7.35
C ASP A 320 21.02 2.75 -7.89
N GLY A 321 19.84 2.61 -8.51
CA GLY A 321 19.38 1.35 -9.12
C GLY A 321 18.65 0.40 -8.15
N ASP A 322 18.91 0.51 -6.85
CA ASP A 322 18.31 -0.35 -5.83
C ASP A 322 17.20 0.36 -5.04
N GLY A 323 17.27 1.70 -4.90
CA GLY A 323 16.31 2.54 -4.20
C GLY A 323 16.75 2.93 -2.78
N VAL A 324 16.25 4.07 -2.28
CA VAL A 324 16.50 4.57 -0.92
C VAL A 324 15.23 5.10 -0.26
N VAL A 325 15.23 5.13 1.08
CA VAL A 325 14.19 5.79 1.88
C VAL A 325 14.83 6.83 2.79
N ILE A 326 14.28 8.03 2.82
CA ILE A 326 14.78 9.11 3.68
C ILE A 326 13.80 9.30 4.84
N LEU A 327 14.36 9.29 6.04
CA LEU A 327 13.63 9.38 7.28
C LEU A 327 13.77 10.78 7.87
N TYR A 328 12.64 11.34 8.27
CA TYR A 328 12.52 12.67 8.86
C TYR A 328 11.90 12.59 10.25
N ARG A 329 12.28 13.55 11.08
CA ARG A 329 11.73 13.74 12.42
C ARG A 329 11.29 15.18 12.64
N GLU A 330 10.15 15.36 13.28
CA GLU A 330 9.68 16.66 13.73
C GLU A 330 10.38 17.05 15.04
N GLU A 331 11.28 18.03 14.97
CA GLU A 331 12.03 18.54 16.14
C GLU A 331 11.20 19.55 16.94
N ALA A 332 10.32 20.28 16.25
CA ALA A 332 9.33 21.20 16.77
C ALA A 332 8.16 21.28 15.79
N PRO A 333 6.96 21.75 16.20
CA PRO A 333 5.80 21.76 15.32
C PRO A 333 6.07 22.45 13.96
N GLY A 334 5.99 21.68 12.87
CA GLY A 334 6.27 22.12 11.49
C GLY A 334 7.75 22.17 11.09
N GLU A 335 8.68 21.93 12.01
CA GLU A 335 10.13 21.93 11.79
C GLU A 335 10.64 20.49 11.71
N TRP A 336 10.87 20.03 10.48
CA TRP A 336 11.30 18.66 10.18
C TRP A 336 12.78 18.61 9.82
N SER A 337 13.51 17.69 10.45
CA SER A 337 14.92 17.40 10.16
C SER A 337 15.01 16.03 9.48
N MET A 338 15.95 15.86 8.54
CA MET A 338 16.33 14.52 8.08
C MET A 338 17.21 13.89 9.16
N ILE A 339 16.86 12.67 9.56
CA ILE A 339 17.59 11.93 10.60
C ILE A 339 18.33 10.72 10.05
N ASP A 340 17.87 10.14 8.95
CA ASP A 340 18.57 9.02 8.30
C ASP A 340 18.29 8.90 6.80
N MET A 341 19.19 8.21 6.10
CA MET A 341 19.03 7.74 4.73
C MET A 341 19.23 6.22 4.72
N ILE A 342 18.13 5.51 4.57
CA ILE A 342 18.08 4.06 4.60
C ILE A 342 18.32 3.54 3.18
N GLU A 343 19.48 2.96 2.96
CA GLU A 343 19.84 2.26 1.72
C GLU A 343 19.25 0.84 1.72
N ALA A 344 19.07 0.28 0.51
CA ALA A 344 18.67 -1.10 0.34
C ALA A 344 19.62 -2.05 1.12
N PRO A 345 19.11 -2.94 2.00
CA PRO A 345 19.95 -3.80 2.81
C PRO A 345 20.83 -4.73 1.97
N ALA A 346 22.13 -4.79 2.28
CA ALA A 346 23.05 -5.73 1.68
C ALA A 346 22.91 -7.12 2.34
N VAL A 347 22.09 -7.98 1.77
CA VAL A 347 21.80 -9.32 2.29
C VAL A 347 22.46 -10.39 1.41
N GLU A 348 23.15 -11.36 2.03
CA GLU A 348 23.75 -12.48 1.31
C GLU A 348 22.66 -13.26 0.55
N ASP A 349 22.96 -13.67 -0.69
CA ASP A 349 22.03 -14.37 -1.57
C ASP A 349 20.76 -13.62 -2.02
N MET A 350 20.73 -12.29 -1.85
CA MET A 350 19.63 -11.42 -2.27
C MET A 350 20.13 -10.25 -3.12
N SER A 351 19.37 -9.90 -4.15
CA SER A 351 19.49 -8.64 -4.89
C SER A 351 18.23 -7.84 -4.61
N VAL A 352 18.34 -6.81 -3.78
CA VAL A 352 17.23 -5.92 -3.45
C VAL A 352 17.06 -4.94 -4.61
N ILE A 353 15.84 -4.83 -5.15
CA ILE A 353 15.53 -3.98 -6.30
C ILE A 353 14.15 -3.37 -6.04
N GLU A 354 13.94 -2.12 -6.47
CA GLU A 354 12.72 -1.33 -6.21
C GLU A 354 12.50 -1.10 -4.70
N PHE A 355 13.56 -0.94 -3.90
CA PHE A 355 13.46 -0.63 -2.47
C PHE A 355 12.79 0.74 -2.27
N GLY A 356 11.66 0.75 -1.58
CA GLY A 356 10.85 1.95 -1.38
C GLY A 356 9.73 2.13 -2.40
N ASP A 357 9.31 1.07 -3.11
CA ASP A 357 8.15 1.12 -4.01
C ASP A 357 6.85 1.47 -3.26
N CYS A 358 6.70 0.95 -2.03
CA CYS A 358 5.66 1.32 -1.08
C CYS A 358 6.24 1.41 0.33
N LEU A 359 5.63 2.24 1.18
CA LEU A 359 6.05 2.47 2.56
C LEU A 359 4.84 2.42 3.48
N ASP A 360 5.06 1.94 4.69
CA ASP A 360 4.16 2.14 5.82
C ASP A 360 4.95 2.26 7.13
N LEU A 361 4.39 2.95 8.11
CA LEU A 361 5.06 3.32 9.34
C LEU A 361 4.12 3.16 10.52
N GLU A 362 4.41 2.19 11.40
CA GLU A 362 3.61 1.94 12.58
C GLU A 362 4.54 1.65 13.77
N GLU A 363 4.25 2.28 14.92
CA GLU A 363 4.87 1.98 16.22
C GLU A 363 6.41 1.99 16.21
N GLY A 364 7.00 2.91 15.44
CA GLY A 364 8.46 3.02 15.38
C GLY A 364 9.15 1.98 14.50
N ILE A 365 8.41 1.28 13.64
CA ILE A 365 8.94 0.38 12.61
C ILE A 365 8.52 0.88 11.23
N LEU A 366 9.51 1.14 10.38
CA LEU A 366 9.30 1.45 8.98
C LEU A 366 9.24 0.15 8.17
N PHE A 367 8.15 -0.06 7.45
CA PHE A 367 8.00 -1.14 6.49
C PHE A 367 8.26 -0.64 5.08
N VAL A 368 9.12 -1.35 4.34
CA VAL A 368 9.57 -0.95 3.01
C VAL A 368 9.34 -2.09 2.03
N GLY A 369 8.50 -1.87 1.03
CA GLY A 369 8.31 -2.79 -0.09
C GLY A 369 9.48 -2.74 -1.07
N ALA A 370 9.88 -3.91 -1.56
CA ALA A 370 10.91 -4.06 -2.60
C ALA A 370 10.51 -5.16 -3.60
N PRO A 371 9.47 -4.92 -4.44
CA PRO A 371 8.87 -5.95 -5.28
C PRO A 371 9.78 -6.49 -6.39
N GLY A 372 10.83 -5.76 -6.76
CA GLY A 372 11.86 -6.22 -7.70
C GLY A 372 12.85 -7.23 -7.11
N THR A 373 12.84 -7.43 -5.79
CA THR A 373 13.84 -8.25 -5.09
C THR A 373 13.93 -9.67 -5.65
N SER A 374 15.15 -10.13 -5.86
CA SER A 374 15.47 -11.46 -6.41
C SER A 374 16.36 -12.25 -5.47
N PHE A 375 16.17 -13.57 -5.39
CA PHE A 375 17.01 -14.46 -4.58
C PHE A 375 17.90 -15.32 -5.48
N ASN A 376 19.18 -15.46 -5.11
CA ASN A 376 20.23 -16.17 -5.86
C ASN A 376 19.95 -17.68 -6.09
N ARG A 377 18.82 -18.19 -5.62
CA ARG A 377 18.32 -19.56 -5.87
C ARG A 377 17.61 -19.70 -7.23
N GLY A 378 17.76 -18.72 -8.12
CA GLY A 378 17.22 -18.70 -9.49
C GLY A 378 15.79 -18.13 -9.58
N TRP A 379 15.37 -17.39 -8.56
CA TRP A 379 14.02 -16.85 -8.45
C TRP A 379 14.12 -15.33 -8.64
N THR A 380 13.67 -14.85 -9.78
CA THR A 380 13.72 -13.43 -10.14
C THR A 380 12.42 -12.74 -9.78
N ASN A 381 12.49 -11.52 -9.25
CA ASN A 381 11.35 -10.67 -8.94
C ASN A 381 10.32 -11.33 -7.99
N THR A 382 10.78 -12.09 -7.01
CA THR A 382 9.92 -12.61 -5.94
C THR A 382 9.39 -11.48 -5.05
N GLY A 383 10.15 -10.39 -4.91
CA GLY A 383 9.84 -9.31 -3.99
C GLY A 383 10.09 -9.67 -2.53
N ALA A 384 10.10 -8.64 -1.69
CA ALA A 384 10.28 -8.71 -0.25
C ALA A 384 9.68 -7.47 0.42
N VAL A 385 9.42 -7.55 1.73
CA VAL A 385 9.16 -6.39 2.58
C VAL A 385 10.21 -6.37 3.69
N PHE A 386 10.73 -5.18 4.01
CA PHE A 386 11.71 -4.97 5.07
C PHE A 386 11.08 -4.19 6.22
N GLY A 387 11.11 -4.74 7.43
CA GLY A 387 10.74 -4.02 8.66
C GLY A 387 11.99 -3.46 9.33
N ILE A 388 12.08 -2.15 9.46
CA ILE A 388 13.27 -1.42 9.90
C ILE A 388 12.91 -0.56 11.10
N PRO A 389 13.38 -0.90 12.32
CA PRO A 389 13.19 -0.07 13.49
C PRO A 389 13.84 1.31 13.31
N ILE A 390 13.08 2.37 13.59
CA ILE A 390 13.51 3.77 13.37
C ILE A 390 14.52 4.23 14.43
N ASP A 391 14.36 3.76 15.67
CA ASP A 391 15.19 4.11 16.84
C ASP A 391 16.17 2.98 17.24
N GLY A 392 16.24 1.91 16.44
CA GLY A 392 16.96 0.66 16.78
C GLY A 392 18.43 0.64 16.37
N THR A 393 19.15 -0.40 16.83
CA THR A 393 20.53 -0.65 16.42
C THR A 393 20.65 -1.21 15.00
N GLU A 394 21.72 -0.85 14.28
CA GLU A 394 22.06 -1.42 12.97
C GLU A 394 22.01 -2.96 13.01
N GLY A 395 21.26 -3.58 12.09
CA GLY A 395 21.19 -5.04 11.95
C GLY A 395 19.94 -5.72 12.50
N CYS A 396 18.92 -4.96 12.93
CA CYS A 396 17.62 -5.49 13.33
C CYS A 396 16.55 -5.45 12.23
N THR A 397 16.96 -5.30 10.97
CA THR A 397 16.05 -5.37 9.82
C THR A 397 15.42 -6.75 9.73
N ARG A 398 14.08 -6.80 9.78
CA ARG A 398 13.32 -8.02 9.51
C ARG A 398 13.01 -8.11 8.03
N ILE A 399 13.12 -9.30 7.48
CA ILE A 399 12.85 -9.56 6.06
C ILE A 399 11.65 -10.48 5.96
N TYR A 400 10.54 -9.95 5.46
CA TYR A 400 9.33 -10.70 5.19
C TYR A 400 9.35 -11.16 3.73
N ARG A 401 9.24 -12.48 3.54
CA ARG A 401 9.22 -13.06 2.20
C ARG A 401 8.23 -14.20 2.07
N ALA A 402 7.80 -14.42 0.84
CA ALA A 402 7.00 -15.58 0.48
C ALA A 402 7.79 -16.87 0.66
N SER A 403 7.15 -17.88 1.25
CA SER A 403 7.62 -19.25 1.36
C SER A 403 7.60 -20.01 0.02
N GLU A 404 6.79 -19.54 -0.95
CA GLU A 404 6.58 -20.17 -2.24
C GLU A 404 7.19 -19.38 -3.43
N ALA A 405 7.82 -20.11 -4.35
CA ALA A 405 8.50 -19.57 -5.55
C ALA A 405 7.64 -18.83 -6.57
N ARG A 406 6.33 -18.80 -6.37
CA ARG A 406 5.37 -18.33 -7.35
C ARG A 406 4.76 -16.98 -6.99
N LEU A 407 5.14 -16.42 -5.84
CA LEU A 407 4.67 -15.13 -5.38
C LEU A 407 5.67 -14.06 -5.85
N GLU A 408 5.56 -13.69 -7.12
CA GLU A 408 6.34 -12.59 -7.67
C GLU A 408 5.81 -11.24 -7.16
N ARG A 409 6.73 -10.30 -6.98
CA ARG A 409 6.49 -8.91 -6.59
C ARG A 409 5.81 -8.72 -5.22
N LEU A 410 6.17 -9.53 -4.22
CA LEU A 410 5.79 -9.24 -2.83
C LEU A 410 6.28 -7.84 -2.41
N GLY A 411 5.42 -7.08 -1.74
CA GLY A 411 5.71 -5.69 -1.40
C GLY A 411 5.41 -4.73 -2.54
N SER A 412 4.48 -5.09 -3.45
CA SER A 412 3.92 -4.15 -4.44
C SER A 412 2.98 -3.12 -3.80
N ASP A 413 2.44 -3.48 -2.65
CA ASP A 413 1.66 -2.62 -1.77
C ASP A 413 1.67 -3.26 -0.37
N ILE A 414 1.68 -2.44 0.68
CA ILE A 414 1.72 -2.88 2.06
C ILE A 414 0.78 -2.06 2.92
N GLU A 415 0.23 -2.68 3.94
CA GLU A 415 -0.57 -2.04 4.98
C GLU A 415 -0.25 -2.73 6.31
N VAL A 416 -0.06 -1.95 7.37
CA VAL A 416 0.23 -2.44 8.72
C VAL A 416 -0.78 -1.85 9.68
N GLU A 417 -1.47 -2.72 10.41
CA GLU A 417 -2.38 -2.32 11.47
C GLU A 417 -2.44 -3.45 12.52
N ASP A 418 -2.60 -3.08 13.79
CA ASP A 418 -2.82 -4.04 14.88
C ASP A 418 -1.74 -5.14 14.94
N GLY A 419 -0.48 -4.78 14.67
CA GLY A 419 0.65 -5.71 14.71
C GLY A 419 0.67 -6.76 13.59
N HIS A 420 -0.04 -6.50 12.49
CA HIS A 420 -0.05 -7.34 11.29
C HIS A 420 0.38 -6.56 10.06
N LEU A 421 1.37 -7.08 9.34
CA LEU A 421 1.74 -6.60 8.01
C LEU A 421 0.95 -7.39 6.96
N HIS A 422 0.20 -6.68 6.15
CA HIS A 422 -0.42 -7.18 4.93
C HIS A 422 0.43 -6.74 3.73
N ALA A 423 0.88 -7.67 2.92
CA ALA A 423 1.74 -7.38 1.77
C ALA A 423 1.22 -8.05 0.50
N SER A 424 1.06 -7.25 -0.54
CA SER A 424 0.61 -7.71 -1.84
C SER A 424 1.75 -8.29 -2.65
N ALA A 425 1.50 -9.47 -3.24
CA ALA A 425 2.29 -10.10 -4.27
C ALA A 425 1.46 -10.16 -5.56
N THR A 426 1.63 -9.17 -6.44
CA THR A 426 0.79 -9.02 -7.65
C THR A 426 0.96 -10.15 -8.67
N GLY A 427 1.97 -11.01 -8.48
CA GLY A 427 2.19 -12.19 -9.29
C GLY A 427 2.92 -11.89 -10.61
N PRO A 428 3.32 -12.94 -11.35
CA PRO A 428 4.04 -12.77 -12.60
C PRO A 428 3.22 -12.01 -13.63
N SER A 429 3.93 -11.20 -14.43
CA SER A 429 3.38 -10.55 -15.64
C SER A 429 2.79 -11.55 -16.65
N ASN A 430 3.06 -12.84 -16.49
CA ASN A 430 2.59 -13.94 -17.32
C ASN A 430 1.31 -14.65 -16.79
N GLY A 431 0.60 -14.06 -15.83
CA GLY A 431 -0.74 -14.53 -15.44
C GLY A 431 -0.79 -15.51 -14.27
N GLY A 432 0.17 -15.47 -13.35
CA GLY A 432 -0.02 -16.04 -12.02
C GLY A 432 -0.99 -15.17 -11.24
N GLY A 433 -1.95 -15.78 -10.52
CA GLY A 433 -2.89 -15.03 -9.70
C GLY A 433 -2.17 -14.31 -8.58
N GLY A 434 -2.32 -12.98 -8.51
CA GLY A 434 -1.82 -12.19 -7.39
C GLY A 434 -2.40 -12.67 -6.05
N ARG A 435 -1.69 -12.38 -4.97
CA ARG A 435 -2.04 -12.77 -3.59
C ARG A 435 -1.77 -11.62 -2.62
N VAL A 436 -2.40 -11.69 -1.45
CA VAL A 436 -2.01 -10.90 -0.29
C VAL A 436 -1.59 -11.86 0.82
N LEU A 437 -0.42 -11.60 1.39
CA LEU A 437 0.14 -12.33 2.53
C LEU A 437 -0.03 -11.49 3.78
N SER A 438 -0.31 -12.15 4.90
CA SER A 438 -0.33 -11.50 6.22
C SER A 438 0.75 -12.12 7.11
N PHE A 439 1.58 -11.26 7.70
CA PHE A 439 2.68 -11.57 8.60
C PHE A 439 2.38 -10.95 9.97
N SER A 440 2.75 -11.63 11.05
CA SER A 440 2.80 -10.97 12.36
C SER A 440 4.08 -10.14 12.40
N VAL A 441 3.98 -8.90 12.85
CA VAL A 441 5.14 -8.02 13.01
C VAL A 441 5.56 -7.83 14.46
N THR A 442 4.89 -8.52 15.39
CA THR A 442 5.27 -8.45 16.81
C THR A 442 6.69 -8.96 16.98
N GLY A 443 7.52 -8.22 17.73
CA GLY A 443 8.82 -8.75 18.15
C GLY A 443 8.71 -9.89 19.16
N ALA A 444 7.51 -10.14 19.67
CA ALA A 444 7.24 -11.12 20.69
C ALA A 444 7.18 -12.57 20.18
N ASP A 445 6.89 -12.81 18.89
CA ASP A 445 6.87 -14.14 18.27
C ASP A 445 8.30 -14.54 17.83
N VAL A 446 9.17 -14.77 18.83
CA VAL A 446 10.60 -15.00 18.67
C VAL A 446 10.94 -16.20 17.79
N ASP A 447 10.11 -17.26 17.78
CA ASP A 447 10.39 -18.43 16.94
C ASP A 447 9.67 -18.39 15.57
N GLY A 448 8.89 -17.34 15.29
CA GLY A 448 8.17 -17.15 14.04
C GLY A 448 7.09 -18.20 13.78
N ASN A 449 6.56 -18.88 14.82
CA ASN A 449 5.49 -19.87 14.70
C ASN A 449 4.09 -19.24 14.63
N GLY A 450 3.97 -18.03 15.17
CA GLY A 450 2.83 -17.18 14.96
C GLY A 450 1.84 -17.11 16.09
N THR A 451 2.32 -17.54 17.23
CA THR A 451 1.61 -17.46 18.48
C THR A 451 2.64 -17.11 19.54
N VAL A 452 2.48 -15.94 20.16
CA VAL A 452 3.32 -15.55 21.28
C VAL A 452 3.02 -16.48 22.46
N ASN A 453 3.93 -17.40 22.74
CA ASN A 453 3.74 -18.46 23.70
C ASN A 453 5.03 -18.81 24.48
N VAL A 454 5.00 -19.93 25.21
CA VAL A 454 6.14 -20.38 26.03
C VAL A 454 7.40 -20.59 25.20
N SER A 455 7.28 -21.05 23.96
CA SER A 455 8.40 -21.24 23.04
C SER A 455 9.15 -19.94 22.77
N ASP A 456 8.42 -18.83 22.60
CA ASP A 456 9.02 -17.51 22.36
C ASP A 456 9.75 -16.97 23.57
N LEU A 457 9.15 -17.14 24.76
CA LEU A 457 9.81 -16.80 26.02
C LEU A 457 11.08 -17.62 26.22
N LEU A 458 11.04 -18.91 25.88
CA LEU A 458 12.24 -19.74 25.91
C LEU A 458 13.25 -19.29 24.86
N GLY A 459 12.80 -18.78 23.71
CA GLY A 459 13.64 -18.13 22.70
C GLY A 459 14.43 -16.94 23.28
N VAL A 460 13.74 -16.01 23.94
CA VAL A 460 14.39 -14.88 24.64
C VAL A 460 15.35 -15.36 25.72
N ILE A 461 14.92 -16.28 26.59
CA ILE A 461 15.78 -16.79 27.67
C ILE A 461 17.03 -17.49 27.11
N ASN A 462 16.91 -18.23 26.01
CA ASN A 462 18.04 -18.89 25.37
C ASN A 462 19.01 -17.90 24.70
N GLY A 463 18.52 -16.73 24.27
CA GLY A 463 19.30 -15.65 23.65
C GLY A 463 19.94 -14.68 24.63
N TRP A 464 19.70 -14.81 25.95
CA TRP A 464 20.04 -13.81 26.97
C TRP A 464 21.49 -13.32 26.92
N GLY A 465 21.68 -12.00 26.91
CA GLY A 465 22.99 -11.35 26.92
C GLY A 465 23.18 -10.34 25.80
N ALA A 466 24.43 -10.01 25.51
CA ALA A 466 24.76 -9.10 24.41
C ALA A 466 24.49 -9.77 23.06
N CYS A 467 23.86 -9.04 22.16
CA CYS A 467 23.59 -9.47 20.82
C CYS A 467 24.62 -8.89 19.85
N SER A 468 25.02 -9.68 18.85
CA SER A 468 25.84 -9.20 17.74
C SER A 468 25.16 -9.60 16.44
N GLY A 469 24.52 -8.65 15.77
CA GLY A 469 23.62 -8.88 14.62
C GLY A 469 22.17 -9.06 15.07
N SER A 470 21.32 -9.67 14.23
CA SER A 470 19.93 -9.94 14.61
C SER A 470 19.86 -11.19 15.51
N CYS A 471 19.52 -11.04 16.78
CA CYS A 471 19.07 -12.15 17.60
C CYS A 471 17.56 -12.07 17.70
N LEU A 472 16.89 -13.19 17.43
CA LEU A 472 15.43 -13.26 17.50
C LEU A 472 14.89 -12.92 18.90
N GLY A 473 15.69 -13.14 19.94
CA GLY A 473 15.34 -12.80 21.32
C GLY A 473 15.48 -11.31 21.68
N ASP A 474 16.11 -10.48 20.84
CA ASP A 474 16.20 -9.02 21.03
C ASP A 474 14.99 -8.40 20.31
N THR A 475 13.89 -8.41 21.02
CA THR A 475 12.56 -8.05 20.54
C THR A 475 12.39 -6.54 20.39
N ASN A 476 13.17 -5.75 21.15
CA ASN A 476 13.16 -4.29 21.10
C ASN A 476 14.33 -3.68 20.29
N CYS A 477 15.22 -4.54 19.77
CA CYS A 477 16.31 -4.18 18.87
C CYS A 477 17.38 -3.25 19.49
N ASP A 478 17.59 -3.33 20.80
CA ASP A 478 18.53 -2.48 21.54
C ASP A 478 19.98 -3.02 21.57
N GLY A 479 20.21 -4.18 20.95
CA GLY A 479 21.49 -4.87 20.87
C GLY A 479 21.74 -5.80 22.07
N ARG A 480 20.73 -6.04 22.91
CA ARG A 480 20.79 -6.97 24.05
C ARG A 480 19.49 -7.74 24.17
N VAL A 481 19.62 -9.00 24.54
CA VAL A 481 18.50 -9.82 24.99
C VAL A 481 18.47 -9.76 26.52
N ASP A 482 17.52 -9.03 27.09
CA ASP A 482 17.38 -8.88 28.53
C ASP A 482 15.93 -8.92 29.05
N VAL A 483 15.71 -8.34 30.23
CA VAL A 483 14.39 -8.34 30.87
C VAL A 483 13.38 -7.55 30.05
N THR A 484 13.83 -6.52 29.34
CA THR A 484 12.97 -5.69 28.49
C THR A 484 12.36 -6.52 27.38
N ASP A 485 13.15 -7.40 26.75
CA ASP A 485 12.65 -8.32 25.73
C ASP A 485 11.69 -9.35 26.27
N LEU A 486 12.03 -9.93 27.43
CA LEU A 486 11.17 -10.88 28.09
C LEU A 486 9.83 -10.25 28.47
N LEU A 487 9.83 -8.98 28.88
CA LEU A 487 8.61 -8.24 29.17
C LEU A 487 7.82 -7.90 27.91
N ALA A 488 8.47 -7.65 26.77
CA ALA A 488 7.80 -7.45 25.49
C ALA A 488 7.05 -8.72 25.06
N VAL A 489 7.69 -9.90 25.15
CA VAL A 489 7.01 -11.18 24.90
C VAL A 489 5.82 -11.40 25.85
N ILE A 490 5.98 -11.09 27.13
CA ILE A 490 4.89 -11.23 28.12
C ILE A 490 3.75 -10.23 27.89
N ALA A 491 4.05 -9.02 27.42
CA ALA A 491 3.05 -8.01 27.13
C ALA A 491 2.11 -8.47 26.00
N GLU A 492 2.69 -9.11 24.98
CA GLU A 492 1.98 -9.65 23.80
C GLU A 492 1.47 -11.09 24.02
N TRP A 493 1.42 -11.55 25.28
CA TRP A 493 1.11 -12.95 25.61
C TRP A 493 -0.37 -13.28 25.39
N HIS A 494 -0.72 -13.55 24.13
CA HIS A 494 -2.06 -13.84 23.72
C HIS A 494 -2.07 -15.13 22.91
N GLY A 495 -2.31 -16.24 23.60
CA GLY A 495 -2.68 -17.50 22.95
C GLY A 495 -4.08 -17.37 22.36
N LEU A 496 -4.19 -17.03 21.08
CA LEU A 496 -5.40 -17.06 20.26
C LEU A 496 -6.73 -16.66 20.96
N GLY A 497 -7.09 -15.38 20.82
CA GLY A 497 -8.46 -14.94 20.52
C GLY A 497 -9.11 -13.92 21.46
N PRO A 498 -9.64 -12.78 20.97
CA PRO A 498 -10.87 -12.22 21.51
C PRO A 498 -12.06 -13.08 21.04
N GLY A 499 -12.95 -13.42 21.97
CA GLY A 499 -14.20 -14.13 21.71
C GLY A 499 -15.34 -13.24 21.26
#